data_AF-A0AAW5RVL0-F1
#
_entry.id   AF-A0AAW5RVL0-F1
#
_cell.length_a   1.000
_cell.length_b   1.000
_cell.length_c   1.000
_cell.angle_alpha   90.00
_cell.angle_beta   90.00
_cell.angle_gamma   90.00
#
_symmetry.space_group_name_H-M   'P 1'
#
loop_
_entity.id
_entity.type
_entity.pdbx_description
1 polymer ?
#
loop_
_entity_poly.entity_id
_entity_poly.type
_entity_poly.pdbx_seq_one_letter_code
_entity_poly.pdbx_strand_id
1 'polypeptide(L)'
;MSHNRSGSASDVGWLIIAPDGQPYAWYTYDTVLSHDADSTMARFEPDPQLRHNLLARGWMVVPGSGAELTRAAADYAKASA
;
A
#
# COMPACT_ATOMS: atom_id res chain seq x y z
N MET A 1 -24.98 -3.17 16.67
CA MET A 1 -25.02 -3.28 15.19
C MET A 1 -23.59 -3.41 14.70
N SER A 2 -23.03 -4.61 14.72
CA SER A 2 -21.69 -4.87 14.19
C SER A 2 -21.86 -5.18 12.71
N HIS A 3 -21.38 -4.29 11.84
CA HIS A 3 -21.32 -4.58 10.42
C HIS A 3 -20.33 -5.70 10.21
N ASN A 4 -20.89 -6.88 9.96
CA ASN A 4 -20.22 -8.07 9.47
C ASN A 4 -19.56 -7.70 8.14
N ARG A 5 -18.29 -7.29 8.17
CA ARG A 5 -17.49 -7.23 6.95
C ARG A 5 -17.28 -8.68 6.55
N SER A 6 -18.12 -9.16 5.65
CA SER A 6 -17.81 -10.27 4.76
C SER A 6 -16.60 -9.86 3.92
N GLY A 7 -15.44 -9.73 4.55
CA GLY A 7 -14.16 -9.54 3.89
C GLY A 7 -13.82 -10.91 3.33
N SER A 8 -14.04 -11.09 2.04
CA SER A 8 -13.37 -12.14 1.30
C SER A 8 -11.90 -12.12 1.73
N ALA A 9 -11.38 -13.27 2.15
CA ALA A 9 -10.01 -13.44 2.65
C ALA A 9 -8.91 -13.16 1.59
N SER A 10 -9.27 -12.49 0.50
CA SER A 10 -8.53 -12.33 -0.75
C SER A 10 -7.70 -11.06 -0.86
N ASP A 11 -7.82 -10.08 0.05
CA ASP A 11 -7.18 -8.77 -0.12
C ASP A 11 -6.34 -8.32 1.08
N VAL A 12 -5.77 -9.27 1.83
CA VAL A 12 -4.79 -8.95 2.88
C VAL A 12 -3.45 -8.63 2.21
N GLY A 13 -2.96 -7.41 2.39
CA GLY A 13 -1.69 -6.99 1.85
C GLY A 13 -1.23 -5.66 2.42
N TRP A 14 -0.40 -4.98 1.64
CA TRP A 14 0.31 -3.78 2.04
C TRP A 14 0.13 -2.69 0.98
N LEU A 15 -0.22 -1.49 1.42
CA LEU A 15 -0.24 -0.30 0.59
C LEU A 15 1.06 0.48 0.78
N ILE A 16 1.67 0.86 -0.33
CA ILE A 16 2.69 1.91 -0.36
C ILE A 16 1.94 3.25 -0.42
N ILE A 17 2.17 4.10 0.57
CA ILE A 17 1.58 5.44 0.67
C ILE A 17 2.66 6.47 0.33
N ALA A 18 2.38 7.30 -0.66
CA ALA A 18 3.23 8.42 -1.03
C ALA A 18 3.17 9.55 0.02
N PRO A 19 4.14 10.48 0.05
CA PRO A 19 4.21 11.54 1.06
C PRO A 19 3.01 12.49 1.09
N ASP A 20 2.24 12.57 0.00
CA ASP A 20 0.99 13.32 -0.09
C ASP A 20 -0.22 12.58 0.51
N GLY A 21 0.01 11.39 1.08
CA GLY A 21 -1.00 10.54 1.69
C GLY A 21 -1.75 9.65 0.69
N GLN A 22 -1.42 9.70 -0.60
CA GLN A 22 -2.10 8.88 -1.60
C GLN A 22 -1.56 7.46 -1.66
N PRO A 23 -2.43 6.43 -1.73
CA PRO A 23 -2.01 5.08 -2.10
C PRO A 23 -1.36 5.07 -3.48
N TYR A 24 -0.15 4.54 -3.56
CA TYR A 24 0.67 4.49 -4.78
C TYR A 24 0.72 3.09 -5.39
N ALA A 25 0.92 2.07 -4.56
CA ALA A 25 0.99 0.69 -4.97
C ALA A 25 0.39 -0.24 -3.91
N TRP A 26 0.00 -1.45 -4.31
CA TRP A 26 -0.48 -2.49 -3.42
C TRP A 26 0.28 -3.79 -3.68
N TYR A 27 0.68 -4.47 -2.62
CA TYR A 27 1.29 -5.79 -2.66
C TYR A 27 0.44 -6.74 -1.83
N THR A 28 0.03 -7.86 -2.43
CA THR A 28 -0.59 -8.95 -1.68
C THR A 28 0.37 -9.47 -0.60
N TYR A 29 -0.16 -9.93 0.53
CA TYR A 29 0.64 -10.61 1.54
C TYR A 29 1.34 -11.81 0.92
N ASP A 30 2.67 -11.86 1.08
CA ASP A 30 3.51 -12.94 0.58
C ASP A 30 4.52 -13.29 1.65
N THR A 31 4.58 -14.56 2.06
CA THR A 31 5.44 -15.02 3.17
C THR A 31 6.93 -14.81 2.92
N VAL A 32 7.35 -14.63 1.66
CA VAL A 32 8.76 -14.47 1.27
C VAL A 32 9.07 -13.01 0.96
N LEU A 33 8.24 -12.35 0.16
CA LEU A 33 8.55 -11.04 -0.43
C LEU A 33 7.81 -9.87 0.24
N SER A 34 6.74 -10.11 0.98
CA SER A 34 5.85 -9.06 1.52
C SER A 34 5.09 -9.54 2.75
N HIS A 35 5.81 -10.03 3.76
CA HIS A 35 5.22 -10.57 4.99
C HIS A 35 5.10 -9.52 6.10
N ASP A 36 5.82 -8.41 5.96
CA ASP A 36 5.78 -7.25 6.84
C ASP A 36 6.01 -5.94 6.04
N ALA A 37 5.94 -4.81 6.74
CA ALA A 37 6.14 -3.50 6.13
C ALA A 37 7.56 -3.32 5.55
N ASP A 38 8.59 -3.84 6.22
CA ASP A 38 9.99 -3.66 5.83
C ASP A 38 10.34 -4.47 4.57
N SER A 39 9.91 -5.74 4.51
CA SER A 39 10.03 -6.60 3.34
C SER A 39 9.24 -6.07 2.15
N THR A 40 8.06 -5.51 2.39
CA THR A 40 7.26 -4.86 1.34
C THR A 40 7.93 -3.59 0.82
N MET A 41 8.48 -2.76 1.71
CA MET A 41 9.24 -1.58 1.30
C MET A 41 10.51 -1.98 0.54
N ALA A 42 11.17 -3.08 0.93
CA ALA A 42 12.30 -3.65 0.20
C ALA A 42 11.91 -4.17 -1.19
N ARG A 43 10.72 -4.75 -1.33
CA ARG A 43 10.18 -5.20 -2.61
C ARG A 43 9.82 -4.03 -3.52
N PHE A 44 9.30 -2.94 -2.96
CA PHE A 44 8.99 -1.71 -3.68
C PHE A 44 10.26 -1.01 -4.17
N GLU A 45 11.27 -0.87 -3.30
CA GLU A 45 12.57 -0.30 -3.64
C GLU A 45 13.71 -1.22 -3.14
N PRO A 46 14.28 -2.06 -4.02
CA PRO A 46 15.35 -2.99 -3.68
C PRO A 46 16.66 -2.32 -3.29
N ASP A 47 16.93 -1.11 -3.79
CA ASP A 47 18.14 -0.38 -3.45
C ASP A 47 18.03 0.20 -2.02
N PRO A 48 18.93 -0.17 -1.09
CA PRO A 48 18.81 0.26 0.30
C PRO A 48 18.98 1.77 0.49
N GLN A 49 19.77 2.44 -0.35
CA GLN A 49 19.98 3.88 -0.28
C GLN A 49 18.77 4.65 -0.79
N LEU A 50 18.19 4.22 -1.93
CA LEU A 50 16.96 4.81 -2.45
C LEU A 50 15.80 4.59 -1.49
N ARG A 51 15.67 3.38 -0.93
CA ARG A 51 14.65 3.06 0.08
C ARG A 51 14.77 3.94 1.32
N HIS A 52 15.98 4.12 1.85
CA HIS A 52 16.22 5.03 2.97
C HIS A 52 15.78 6.46 2.64
N ASN A 53 16.09 6.94 1.44
CA ASN A 53 15.70 8.26 0.97
C ASN A 53 14.17 8.40 0.82
N LEU A 54 13.46 7.36 0.36
CA LEU A 54 12.01 7.35 0.28
C LEU A 54 11.37 7.45 1.67
N LEU A 55 11.82 6.62 2.62
CA LEU A 55 11.34 6.66 4.00
C LEU A 55 11.58 8.03 4.64
N ALA A 56 12.77 8.60 4.45
CA ALA A 56 13.10 9.95 4.95
C ALA A 56 12.23 11.05 4.32
N ARG A 57 11.68 10.82 3.12
CA ARG A 57 10.75 11.72 2.44
C ARG A 57 9.28 11.51 2.84
N GLY A 58 8.99 10.57 3.75
CA GLY A 58 7.64 10.31 4.25
C GLY A 58 6.86 9.26 3.47
N TRP A 59 7.52 8.45 2.64
CA TRP A 59 6.88 7.24 2.11
C TRP A 59 6.65 6.23 3.22
N MET A 60 5.52 5.55 3.20
CA MET A 60 5.13 4.61 4.26
C MET A 60 4.54 3.33 3.67
N VAL A 61 4.58 2.27 4.46
CA VAL A 61 3.88 1.02 4.18
C VAL A 61 2.84 0.78 5.27
N VAL A 62 1.58 0.57 4.88
CA VAL A 62 0.48 0.32 5.83
C VAL A 62 -0.30 -0.92 5.42
N PRO A 63 -0.92 -1.66 6.36
CA PRO A 63 -1.86 -2.72 6.01
C PRO A 63 -3.00 -2.17 5.17
N GLY A 64 -3.37 -2.86 4.09
CA GLY A 64 -4.44 -2.43 3.20
C GLY A 64 -4.73 -3.39 2.05
N SER A 65 -5.71 -3.03 1.25
CA SER A 65 -6.28 -3.86 0.18
C SER A 65 -6.09 -3.23 -1.19
N GLY A 66 -6.07 -4.07 -2.24
CA GLY A 66 -6.04 -3.59 -3.62
C GLY A 66 -7.27 -2.72 -3.96
N ALA A 67 -8.41 -3.00 -3.33
CA ALA A 67 -9.63 -2.21 -3.49
C ALA A 67 -9.47 -0.76 -3.01
N GLU A 68 -8.70 -0.52 -1.95
CA GLU A 68 -8.43 0.84 -1.46
C GLU A 68 -7.57 1.64 -2.45
N LEU A 69 -6.56 0.99 -3.06
CA LEU A 69 -5.78 1.59 -4.15
C LEU A 69 -6.67 1.95 -5.35
N THR A 70 -7.52 1.02 -5.80
CA THR A 70 -8.44 1.26 -6.92
C THR A 70 -9.42 2.40 -6.63
N ARG A 71 -9.94 2.47 -5.40
CA ARG A 71 -10.84 3.56 -4.98
C ARG A 71 -10.13 4.91 -5.00
N ALA A 72 -8.91 5.00 -4.47
CA ALA A 72 -8.13 6.23 -4.50
C ALA A 72 -7.86 6.72 -5.94
N ALA A 73 -7.50 5.79 -6.84
CA ALA A 73 -7.30 6.12 -8.26
C ALA A 73 -8.60 6.64 -8.91
N ALA A 74 -9.75 6.06 -8.60
CA ALA A 74 -11.04 6.51 -9.12
C ALA A 74 -11.43 7.89 -8.58
N ASP A 75 -11.17 8.18 -7.30
CA ASP A 75 -11.45 9.48 -6.68
C ASP A 75 -10.55 10.57 -7.27
N TYR A 76 -9.27 10.26 -7.53
CA TYR A 76 -8.35 11.17 -8.21
C TYR A 76 -8.84 11.51 -9.63
N ALA A 77 -9.22 10.50 -10.41
CA ALA A 77 -9.73 10.70 -11.78
C ALA A 77 -10.97 11.59 -11.82
N LYS A 78 -11.89 11.46 -10.84
CA LYS A 78 -13.06 12.33 -10.71
C LYS A 78 -12.71 13.77 -10.33
N ALA A 79 -11.70 13.96 -9.48
CA ALA A 79 -11.28 15.31 -9.06
C ALA A 79 -10.56 16.09 -10.18
N SER A 80 -9.98 15.38 -11.15
CA SER A 80 -9.27 15.96 -12.29
C SER A 80 -10.12 16.25 -13.54
N ALA A 81 -11.43 15.93 -13.50
CA ALA A 81 -12.37 16.11 -14.61
C ALA A 81 -13.22 17.38 -14.44
#